data_AF-A0A286KQU7-F1
#
_entry.id   AF-A0A286KQU7-F1
#
_cell.length_a   1.000
_cell.length_b   1.000
_cell.length_c   1.000
_cell.angle_alpha   90.00
_cell.angle_beta   90.00
_cell.angle_gamma   90.00
#
_symmetry.space_group_name_H-M   'P 1'
#
loop_
_entity.id
_entity.type
_entity.pdbx_description
1 polymer ?
#
loop_
_entity_poly.entity_id
_entity_poly.type
_entity_poly.pdbx_seq_one_letter_code
_entity_poly.pdbx_strand_id
1 'polypeptide(L)'
;RRLSALGPGGLTRERAQMEVRDVHYSHYGRMCPIETPEGPNIGLINSLSSYARVNEFGFIETPYRKVDIETNSITDQIDYLTADEEDSYVVAQANSNLDENGRFLDD
;
A
#
# COMPACT_ATOMS: atom_id res chain seq x y z
N ARG A 1 8.78 5.30 -11.85
CA ARG A 1 7.88 4.93 -10.72
C ARG A 1 6.60 5.79 -10.70
N ARG A 2 6.21 6.43 -11.81
CA ARG A 2 5.01 7.27 -11.88
C ARG A 2 3.84 6.44 -12.39
N LEU A 3 2.68 6.60 -11.79
CA LEU A 3 1.41 6.01 -12.18
C LEU A 3 0.51 7.14 -12.71
N SER A 4 -0.06 6.96 -13.89
CA SER A 4 -0.96 7.94 -14.52
C SER A 4 -2.29 7.29 -14.80
N ALA A 5 -3.36 7.87 -14.26
CA ALA A 5 -4.73 7.50 -14.61
C ALA A 5 -5.18 8.15 -15.94
N LEU A 6 -4.38 9.06 -16.49
CA LEU A 6 -4.63 9.75 -17.76
C LEU A 6 -4.01 8.97 -18.94
N GLY A 7 -4.74 8.90 -20.05
CA GLY A 7 -4.25 8.32 -21.31
C GLY A 7 -5.36 7.64 -22.11
N PRO A 8 -5.04 7.10 -23.31
CA PRO A 8 -5.97 6.28 -24.07
C PRO A 8 -6.45 5.08 -23.23
N GLY A 9 -7.77 4.93 -23.04
CA GLY A 9 -8.36 3.90 -22.19
C GLY A 9 -8.40 4.25 -20.69
N GLY A 10 -7.81 5.36 -20.28
CA GLY A 10 -7.89 5.92 -18.94
C GLY A 10 -8.94 7.02 -18.82
N LEU A 11 -8.78 7.88 -17.82
CA LEU A 11 -9.68 8.99 -17.55
C LEU A 11 -9.29 10.24 -18.34
N THR A 12 -10.29 11.05 -18.69
CA THR A 12 -10.07 12.44 -19.10
C THR A 12 -10.15 13.35 -17.88
N ARG A 13 -9.44 14.48 -17.91
CA ARG A 13 -9.40 15.43 -16.77
C ARG A 13 -10.79 15.90 -16.35
N GLU A 14 -11.69 16.09 -17.31
CA GLU A 14 -13.06 16.57 -17.12
C GLU A 14 -13.98 15.52 -16.49
N ARG A 15 -13.67 14.23 -16.66
CA ARG A 15 -14.45 13.11 -16.11
C ARG A 15 -13.93 12.62 -14.76
N ALA A 16 -12.74 13.07 -14.36
CA ALA A 16 -12.13 12.69 -13.09
C ALA A 16 -12.76 13.48 -11.92
N GLN A 17 -13.74 12.85 -11.28
CA GLN A 17 -14.43 13.34 -10.09
C GLN A 17 -13.50 13.31 -8.85
N MET A 18 -13.96 13.95 -7.77
CA MET A 18 -13.20 14.06 -6.51
C MET A 18 -12.86 12.68 -5.91
N GLU A 19 -13.79 11.72 -5.99
CA GLU A 19 -13.63 10.36 -5.46
C GLU A 19 -12.42 9.61 -6.04
N VAL A 20 -12.07 9.89 -7.31
CA VAL A 20 -10.94 9.24 -7.99
C VAL A 20 -9.60 9.90 -7.64
N ARG A 21 -9.64 11.12 -7.11
CA ARG A 21 -8.46 11.92 -6.77
C ARG A 21 -8.04 11.78 -5.31
N ASP A 22 -8.97 11.31 -4.48
CA ASP A 22 -8.74 11.19 -3.04
C ASP A 22 -7.83 9.99 -2.70
N VAL A 23 -7.25 10.02 -1.50
CA VAL A 23 -6.41 8.94 -1.00
C VAL A 23 -7.29 7.83 -0.46
N HIS A 24 -7.20 6.66 -1.10
CA HIS A 24 -7.88 5.46 -0.63
C HIS A 24 -7.03 4.70 0.40
N TYR A 25 -7.65 4.00 1.34
CA TYR A 25 -6.94 3.27 2.40
C TYR A 25 -5.99 2.21 1.83
N SER A 26 -6.39 1.52 0.76
CA SER A 26 -5.57 0.50 0.08
C SER A 26 -4.30 1.04 -0.57
N HIS A 27 -4.16 2.38 -0.70
CA HIS A 27 -2.92 2.99 -1.20
C HIS A 27 -1.74 2.76 -0.25
N TYR A 28 -1.99 2.42 1.02
CA TYR A 28 -0.94 2.19 2.01
C TYR A 28 0.10 1.19 1.51
N GLY A 29 1.38 1.60 1.55
CA GLY A 29 2.49 0.80 1.06
C GLY A 29 2.59 0.62 -0.46
N ARG A 30 1.56 1.02 -1.24
CA ARG A 30 1.45 0.81 -2.71
C ARG A 30 1.67 2.09 -3.52
N MET A 31 0.94 3.14 -3.20
CA MET A 31 1.04 4.47 -3.82
C MET A 31 1.36 5.52 -2.77
N CYS A 32 2.24 6.46 -3.12
CA CYS A 32 2.63 7.54 -2.23
C CYS A 32 1.46 8.52 -2.08
N PRO A 33 0.93 8.75 -0.86
CA PRO A 33 -0.19 9.66 -0.65
C PRO A 33 0.21 11.15 -0.71
N ILE A 34 1.51 11.45 -0.69
CA ILE A 34 2.05 12.82 -0.65
C ILE A 34 2.52 13.27 -2.04
N GLU A 35 3.17 12.38 -2.78
CA GLU A 35 3.82 12.74 -4.04
C GLU A 35 2.82 12.72 -5.21
N THR A 36 2.05 13.80 -5.32
CA THR A 36 1.15 14.08 -6.45
C THR A 36 1.31 15.53 -6.90
N PRO A 37 1.21 15.85 -8.21
CA PRO A 37 1.27 17.22 -8.67
C PRO A 37 0.10 18.05 -8.15
N GLU A 38 0.38 19.26 -7.69
CA GLU A 38 -0.66 20.22 -7.35
C GLU A 38 -1.45 20.71 -8.59
N GLY A 39 -2.67 21.21 -8.38
CA GLY A 39 -3.50 21.78 -9.44
C GLY A 39 -4.34 20.74 -10.20
N PRO A 40 -4.59 20.90 -11.52
CA PRO A 40 -5.59 20.09 -12.24
C PRO A 40 -5.31 18.59 -12.29
N ASN A 41 -4.06 18.18 -12.08
CA ASN A 41 -3.63 16.78 -12.14
C ASN A 41 -3.52 16.12 -10.75
N ILE A 42 -3.90 16.82 -9.67
CA ILE A 42 -3.86 16.28 -8.31
C ILE A 42 -4.67 14.98 -8.23
N GLY A 43 -4.06 13.95 -7.64
CA GLY A 43 -4.62 12.60 -7.48
C GLY A 43 -4.64 11.75 -8.76
N LEU A 44 -4.42 12.33 -9.94
CA LEU A 44 -4.43 11.60 -11.23
C LEU A 44 -3.06 11.10 -11.66
N ILE A 45 -2.02 11.70 -11.09
CA ILE A 45 -0.64 11.30 -11.27
C ILE A 45 -0.07 11.06 -9.88
N ASN A 46 0.32 9.83 -9.60
CA ASN A 46 0.89 9.41 -8.33
C ASN A 46 2.24 8.73 -8.56
N SER A 47 2.97 8.50 -7.48
CA SER A 47 4.22 7.74 -7.49
C SER A 47 4.09 6.44 -6.71
N LEU A 48 4.78 5.40 -7.18
CA LEU A 48 4.85 4.09 -6.52
C LEU A 48 5.60 4.21 -5.20
N SER A 49 5.09 3.59 -4.14
CA SER A 49 5.73 3.56 -2.81
C SER A 49 7.06 2.81 -2.81
N SER A 50 7.92 3.08 -1.82
CA SER A 50 9.33 2.60 -1.72
C SER A 50 9.53 1.12 -1.98
N TYR A 51 8.71 0.27 -1.34
CA TYR A 51 8.85 -1.18 -1.42
C TYR A 51 7.78 -1.86 -2.28
N ALA A 52 6.91 -1.06 -2.91
CA ALA A 52 5.84 -1.57 -3.76
C ALA A 52 6.41 -2.28 -5.00
N ARG A 53 5.75 -3.38 -5.39
CA ARG A 53 6.05 -4.14 -6.61
C ARG A 53 4.79 -4.36 -7.43
N VAL A 54 4.95 -4.63 -8.71
CA VAL A 54 3.82 -4.97 -9.59
C VAL A 54 3.94 -6.45 -9.94
N ASN A 55 2.89 -7.22 -9.72
CA ASN A 55 2.87 -8.64 -10.03
C ASN A 55 2.55 -8.90 -11.51
N GLU A 56 2.56 -10.17 -11.93
CA GLU A 56 2.35 -10.56 -13.34
C GLU A 56 0.95 -10.19 -13.88
N PHE A 57 -0.03 -10.02 -12.98
CA PHE A 57 -1.39 -9.61 -13.32
C PHE A 57 -1.58 -8.09 -13.34
N GLY A 58 -0.57 -7.33 -12.91
CA GLY A 58 -0.59 -5.86 -12.89
C GLY A 58 -1.08 -5.25 -11.57
N PHE A 59 -1.30 -6.04 -10.52
CA PHE A 59 -1.64 -5.52 -9.19
C PHE A 59 -0.40 -5.06 -8.44
N ILE A 60 -0.57 -4.04 -7.58
CA ILE A 60 0.50 -3.52 -6.74
C ILE A 60 0.50 -4.25 -5.40
N GLU A 61 1.66 -4.78 -5.02
CA GLU A 61 1.87 -5.53 -3.79
C GLU A 61 2.84 -4.80 -2.86
N THR A 62 2.62 -4.97 -1.56
CA THR A 62 3.45 -4.42 -0.49
C THR A 62 4.02 -5.56 0.36
N PRO A 63 5.31 -5.53 0.77
CA PRO A 63 5.86 -6.53 1.66
C PRO A 63 5.40 -6.34 3.10
N TYR A 64 5.08 -7.45 3.75
CA TYR A 64 4.76 -7.55 5.18
C TYR A 64 5.58 -8.66 5.84
N ARG A 65 5.89 -8.48 7.13
CA ARG A 65 6.48 -9.55 7.94
C ARG A 65 5.38 -10.42 8.51
N LYS A 66 5.52 -11.74 8.37
CA LYS A 66 4.55 -12.69 8.90
C LYS A 66 4.70 -12.82 10.41
N VAL A 67 3.58 -12.79 11.12
CA VAL A 67 3.49 -13.14 12.54
C VAL A 67 3.12 -14.61 12.63
N ASP A 68 3.88 -15.37 13.43
CA ASP A 68 3.54 -16.75 13.74
C ASP A 68 2.46 -16.78 14.83
N ILE A 69 1.33 -17.41 14.51
CA ILE A 69 0.14 -17.47 15.37
C ILE A 69 0.38 -18.38 16.59
N GLU A 70 1.23 -19.41 16.47
CA GLU A 70 1.48 -20.35 17.56
C GLU A 70 2.38 -19.74 18.64
N THR A 71 3.39 -18.98 18.21
CA THR A 71 4.40 -18.39 19.10
C THR A 71 4.14 -16.93 19.44
N ASN A 72 3.18 -16.30 18.74
CA ASN A 72 2.83 -14.89 18.78
C ASN A 72 4.04 -13.96 18.60
N SER A 73 5.00 -14.38 17.77
CA SER A 73 6.20 -13.63 17.48
C SER A 73 6.33 -13.30 15.99
N ILE A 74 6.99 -12.19 15.70
CA ILE A 74 7.30 -11.79 14.33
C ILE A 74 8.38 -12.71 13.78
N THR A 75 8.22 -13.11 12.52
CA THR A 75 9.20 -13.89 11.77
C THR A 75 9.96 -13.02 10.77
N ASP A 76 11.10 -13.52 10.29
CA ASP A 76 11.87 -12.88 9.20
C ASP A 76 11.29 -13.18 7.81
N GLN A 77 10.20 -13.95 7.73
CA GLN A 77 9.51 -14.22 6.47
C GLN A 77 8.78 -12.97 5.99
N ILE A 78 9.08 -12.57 4.75
CA ILE A 78 8.45 -11.42 4.08
C ILE A 78 7.55 -11.94 2.97
N ASP A 79 6.25 -11.69 3.12
CA ASP A 79 5.24 -12.01 2.12
C ASP A 79 4.77 -10.73 1.44
N TYR A 80 4.61 -10.76 0.12
CA TYR A 80 4.06 -9.65 -0.66
C TYR A 80 2.56 -9.85 -0.80
N LEU A 81 1.78 -8.86 -0.37
CA LEU A 81 0.31 -8.95 -0.38
C LEU A 81 -0.29 -7.91 -1.32
N THR A 82 -1.25 -8.35 -2.13
CA THR A 82 -2.15 -7.47 -2.88
C THR A 82 -3.12 -6.76 -1.93
N ALA A 83 -3.85 -5.75 -2.44
CA ALA A 83 -4.81 -5.01 -1.62
C ALA A 83 -5.93 -5.92 -1.09
N ASP A 84 -6.44 -6.82 -1.94
CA ASP A 84 -7.52 -7.74 -1.56
C ASP A 84 -7.06 -8.78 -0.52
N GLU A 85 -5.81 -9.25 -0.62
CA GLU A 85 -5.23 -10.17 0.37
C GLU A 85 -5.00 -9.48 1.71
N GLU A 86 -4.48 -8.24 1.70
CA GLU A 86 -4.25 -7.45 2.92
C GLU A 86 -5.53 -7.24 3.74
N ASP A 87 -6.68 -7.01 3.09
CA ASP A 87 -7.98 -6.79 3.74
C ASP A 87 -8.46 -8.01 4.57
N SER A 88 -7.87 -9.19 4.36
CA SER A 88 -8.17 -10.40 5.13
C SER A 88 -7.34 -10.53 6.42
N TYR A 89 -6.38 -9.63 6.65
CA TYR A 89 -5.47 -9.68 7.80
C TYR A 89 -5.53 -8.41 8.65
N VAL A 90 -5.12 -8.53 9.91
CA VAL A 90 -4.88 -7.38 10.78
C VAL A 90 -3.39 -7.03 10.70
N VAL A 91 -3.08 -5.80 10.30
CA VAL A 91 -1.71 -5.34 10.12
C VAL A 91 -1.28 -4.49 11.31
N ALA A 92 -0.25 -4.94 12.03
CA ALA A 92 0.39 -4.16 13.09
C ALA A 92 1.31 -3.08 12.49
N GLN A 93 1.52 -1.98 13.22
CA GLN A 93 2.41 -0.92 12.77
C GLN A 93 3.89 -1.34 12.88
N ALA A 94 4.73 -0.76 12.03
CA ALA A 94 6.16 -1.08 12.01
C ALA A 94 6.90 -0.64 13.30
N ASN A 95 6.34 0.30 14.06
CA ASN A 95 6.87 0.85 15.30
C ASN A 95 6.22 0.26 16.57
N SER A 96 5.44 -0.81 16.46
CA SER A 96 4.93 -1.52 17.64
C SER A 96 6.08 -1.99 18.54
N ASN A 97 5.89 -1.92 19.85
CA ASN A 97 6.90 -2.32 20.83
C ASN A 97 7.02 -3.85 20.89
N LEU A 98 8.25 -4.35 20.79
CA LEU A 98 8.55 -5.78 20.78
C LEU A 98 9.53 -6.15 21.89
N ASP A 99 9.40 -7.35 22.41
CA ASP A 99 10.39 -7.95 23.30
C ASP A 99 11.61 -8.48 22.52
N GLU A 100 12.61 -8.99 23.25
CA GLU A 100 13.83 -9.59 22.65
C GLU A 100 13.56 -10.84 21.81
N ASN A 101 12.39 -11.46 21.96
CA ASN A 101 11.95 -12.65 21.23
C ASN A 101 11.01 -12.30 20.07
N GLY A 102 10.79 -11.01 19.79
CA GLY A 102 9.94 -10.53 18.69
C GLY A 102 8.43 -10.61 18.98
N ARG A 103 8.01 -10.71 20.24
CA ARG A 103 6.61 -10.68 20.67
C ARG A 103 6.16 -9.27 20.99
N PHE A 104 4.88 -8.97 20.74
CA PHE A 104 4.29 -7.68 21.08
C PHE A 104 4.22 -7.47 22.60
N LEU A 105 4.63 -6.28 23.06
CA LEU A 105 4.64 -5.92 24.49
C LEU A 105 3.32 -5.29 24.97
N ASP A 106 2.57 -4.67 24.06
CA ASP A 106 1.42 -3.80 24.36
C ASP A 106 0.06 -4.34 23.85
N ASP A 107 -0.01 -5.61 23.43
CA ASP A 107 -1.23 -6.27 22.89
C ASP A 107 -1.59 -7.58 23.64
#